data_AF-A0A950MQJ3-F1
#
_entry.id   AF-A0A950MQJ3-F1
#
_cell.length_a   1.000
_cell.length_b   1.000
_cell.length_c   1.000
_cell.angle_alpha   90.00
_cell.angle_beta   90.00
_cell.angle_gamma   90.00
#
_symmetry.space_group_name_H-M   'P 1'
#
loop_
_entity.id
_entity.type
_entity.pdbx_description
1 polymer ?
#
loop_
_entity_poly.entity_id
_entity_poly.type
_entity_poly.pdbx_seq_one_letter_code
_entity_poly.pdbx_strand_id
1 'polypeptide(L)'
;MTLDELARQAHFSAQGLLDCALDAVRDRVSKKGKLSLDKIEAEQHAVHGLAWLATYVEAIKEMAGYAERISEEGRFGETEQLLTRIGLGEYLTQMFTAIPMN
;
A
#
# COMPACT_ATOMS: atom_id res chain seq x y z
N MET A 1 4.93 6.42 -21.02
CA MET A 1 3.96 6.05 -19.98
C MET A 1 3.44 7.32 -19.34
N THR A 2 2.13 7.42 -19.18
CA THR A 2 1.47 8.51 -18.45
C THR A 2 1.59 8.28 -16.93
N LEU A 3 1.23 9.28 -16.13
CA LEU A 3 1.32 9.18 -14.67
C LEU A 3 0.28 8.20 -14.11
N ASP A 4 -0.92 8.12 -14.69
CA ASP A 4 -1.95 7.16 -14.32
C ASP A 4 -1.51 5.71 -14.63
N GLU A 5 -0.82 5.47 -15.75
CA GLU A 5 -0.23 4.16 -16.06
C GLU A 5 0.84 3.75 -15.03
N LEU A 6 1.72 4.68 -14.65
CA LEU A 6 2.71 4.46 -13.60
C LEU A 6 2.04 4.16 -12.25
N ALA A 7 1.00 4.91 -11.88
CA ALA A 7 0.27 4.71 -10.64
C ALA A 7 -0.39 3.33 -10.57
N ARG A 8 -1.00 2.86 -11.67
CA ARG A 8 -1.59 1.51 -11.74
C ARG A 8 -0.54 0.41 -11.63
N GLN A 9 0.62 0.55 -12.26
CA GLN A 9 1.71 -0.42 -12.13
C GLN A 9 2.32 -0.43 -10.72
N ALA A 10 2.45 0.74 -10.10
CA ALA A 10 2.89 0.86 -8.71
C ALA A 10 1.91 0.15 -7.76
N HIS A 11 0.59 0.36 -7.93
CA HIS A 11 -0.43 -0.36 -7.17
C HIS A 11 -0.31 -1.88 -7.34
N PHE A 12 -0.19 -2.37 -8.58
CA PHE A 12 -0.03 -3.81 -8.84
C PHE A 12 1.18 -4.40 -8.09
N SER A 13 2.31 -3.71 -8.13
CA SER A 13 3.54 -4.15 -7.45
C SER A 13 3.39 -4.09 -5.92
N ALA A 14 2.76 -3.03 -5.42
CA ALA A 14 2.50 -2.82 -4.00
C ALA A 14 1.55 -3.89 -3.43
N GLN A 15 0.52 -4.28 -4.20
CA GLN A 15 -0.38 -5.38 -3.85
C GLN A 15 0.38 -6.71 -3.74
N GLY A 16 1.26 -7.02 -4.68
CA GLY A 16 2.08 -8.23 -4.62
C GLY A 16 2.99 -8.28 -3.38
N LEU A 17 3.53 -7.12 -2.95
CA LEU A 17 4.27 -7.01 -1.69
C LEU A 17 3.37 -7.27 -0.47
N LEU A 18 2.17 -6.70 -0.46
CA LEU A 18 1.19 -6.91 0.61
C LEU A 18 0.77 -8.38 0.71
N ASP A 19 0.55 -9.06 -0.40
CA ASP A 19 0.20 -10.48 -0.43
C ASP A 19 1.33 -11.32 0.20
N CYS A 20 2.59 -11.06 -0.17
CA CYS A 20 3.75 -11.69 0.45
C CYS A 20 3.83 -11.43 1.96
N ALA A 21 3.60 -10.19 2.38
CA ALA A 21 3.63 -9.81 3.80
C ALA A 21 2.49 -10.46 4.59
N LEU A 22 1.31 -10.56 4.00
CA LEU A 22 0.15 -11.21 4.60
C LEU A 22 0.42 -12.67 4.89
N ASP A 23 0.99 -13.40 3.94
CA ASP A 23 1.33 -14.81 4.13
C ASP A 23 2.43 -14.99 5.19
N ALA A 24 3.48 -14.17 5.14
CA ALA A 24 4.56 -14.21 6.14
C ALA A 24 4.06 -13.94 7.57
N VAL A 25 3.18 -12.95 7.74
CA VAL A 25 2.58 -12.65 9.05
C VAL A 25 1.61 -13.75 9.47
N ARG A 26 0.78 -14.27 8.56
CA ARG A 26 -0.16 -15.36 8.82
C ARG A 26 0.55 -16.60 9.37
N ASP A 27 1.71 -16.96 8.84
CA ASP A 27 2.51 -18.09 9.32
C ASP A 27 3.00 -17.89 10.76
N ARG A 28 3.42 -16.67 11.10
CA ARG A 28 3.88 -16.32 12.47
C ARG A 28 2.74 -16.41 13.47
N VAL A 29 1.56 -15.89 13.11
CA VAL A 29 0.41 -15.77 14.02
C VAL A 29 -0.52 -16.99 14.04
N SER A 30 -0.24 -18.02 13.24
CA SER A 30 -1.07 -19.24 13.19
C SER A 30 -0.54 -20.37 14.09
N LYS A 31 -1.44 -21.20 14.61
CA LYS A 31 -1.17 -22.43 15.36
C LYS A 31 -2.14 -23.51 14.90
N LYS A 32 -1.63 -24.66 14.46
CA LYS A 32 -2.44 -25.78 13.91
C LYS A 32 -3.40 -25.33 12.81
N GLY A 33 -2.94 -24.46 11.90
CA GLY A 33 -3.73 -23.97 10.76
C GLY A 33 -4.82 -22.95 11.10
N LYS A 34 -4.87 -22.42 12.33
CA LYS A 34 -5.80 -21.36 12.73
C LYS A 34 -5.05 -20.18 13.34
N LEU A 35 -5.62 -18.99 13.23
CA LEU A 35 -5.09 -17.81 13.92
C LEU A 35 -5.08 -18.04 15.44
N SER A 36 -4.03 -17.59 16.10
CA SER A 36 -3.83 -17.71 17.55
C SER A 36 -3.74 -16.32 18.17
N LEU A 37 -4.69 -15.95 19.03
CA LEU A 37 -4.70 -14.63 19.68
C LEU A 37 -3.40 -14.35 20.43
N ASP A 38 -2.91 -15.30 21.23
CA ASP A 38 -1.64 -15.17 21.96
C ASP A 38 -0.44 -14.88 21.03
N LYS A 39 -0.46 -15.43 19.80
CA LYS A 39 0.61 -15.18 18.82
C LYS A 39 0.42 -13.85 18.11
N ILE A 40 -0.82 -13.43 17.85
CA ILE A 40 -1.12 -12.10 17.32
C ILE A 40 -0.63 -11.03 18.30
N GLU A 41 -0.87 -11.22 19.60
CA GLU A 41 -0.38 -10.33 20.65
C GLU A 41 1.15 -10.34 20.73
N ALA A 42 1.78 -11.52 20.73
CA ALA A 42 3.25 -11.63 20.71
C ALA A 42 3.90 -11.01 19.46
N GLU A 43 3.19 -11.02 18.33
CA GLU A 43 3.63 -10.48 17.03
C GLU A 43 2.98 -9.14 16.69
N GLN A 44 2.50 -8.38 17.69
CA GLN A 44 1.72 -7.16 17.50
C GLN A 44 2.39 -6.17 16.55
N HIS A 45 3.70 -5.98 16.65
CA HIS A 45 4.45 -5.08 15.76
C HIS A 45 4.35 -5.50 14.29
N ALA A 46 4.47 -6.81 13.99
CA ALA A 46 4.35 -7.31 12.63
C ALA A 46 2.91 -7.23 12.10
N VAL A 47 1.93 -7.50 12.95
CA VAL A 47 0.50 -7.36 12.61
C VAL A 47 0.13 -5.90 12.35
N HIS A 48 0.64 -4.97 13.16
CA HIS A 48 0.42 -3.54 12.96
C HIS A 48 1.15 -3.03 11.71
N GLY A 49 2.38 -3.48 11.47
CA GLY A 49 3.12 -3.22 10.23
C GLY A 49 2.37 -3.68 8.98
N LEU A 50 1.77 -4.87 9.03
CA LEU A 50 0.92 -5.36 7.94
C LEU A 50 -0.30 -4.46 7.72
N ALA A 51 -0.95 -3.99 8.79
CA ALA A 51 -2.10 -3.09 8.67
C ALA A 51 -1.71 -1.73 8.05
N TRP A 52 -0.56 -1.18 8.43
CA TRP A 52 -0.04 0.04 7.83
C TRP A 52 0.35 -0.14 6.36
N LEU A 53 1.03 -1.25 6.03
CA LEU A 53 1.35 -1.59 4.65
C LEU A 53 0.07 -1.69 3.81
N ALA A 54 -0.96 -2.40 4.30
CA ALA A 54 -2.25 -2.50 3.63
C ALA A 54 -2.91 -1.12 3.41
N THR A 55 -2.80 -0.23 4.40
CA THR A 55 -3.29 1.15 4.30
C THR A 55 -2.59 1.92 3.18
N TYR A 56 -1.27 1.75 3.04
CA TYR A 56 -0.49 2.41 1.97
C TYR A 56 -0.82 1.85 0.59
N VAL A 57 -1.00 0.54 0.45
CA VAL A 57 -1.44 -0.08 -0.81
C VAL A 57 -2.79 0.47 -1.23
N GLU A 58 -3.75 0.56 -0.31
CA GLU A 58 -5.07 1.12 -0.62
C GLU A 58 -5.00 2.61 -0.98
N ALA A 59 -4.15 3.40 -0.30
CA ALA A 59 -3.95 4.80 -0.68
C ALA A 59 -3.35 4.94 -2.10
N ILE A 60 -2.40 4.08 -2.49
CA ILE A 60 -1.84 4.05 -3.84
C ILE A 60 -2.91 3.66 -4.86
N LYS A 61 -3.78 2.69 -4.56
CA LYS A 61 -4.92 2.32 -5.39
C LYS A 61 -5.86 3.49 -5.64
N GLU A 62 -6.24 4.19 -4.57
CA GLU A 62 -7.16 5.32 -4.67
C GLU A 62 -6.54 6.52 -5.38
N MET A 63 -5.23 6.77 -5.22
CA MET A 63 -4.50 7.77 -6.02
C MET A 63 -4.46 7.41 -7.50
N ALA A 64 -4.27 6.14 -7.86
CA ALA A 64 -4.31 5.69 -9.25
C ALA A 64 -5.72 5.89 -9.85
N GLY A 65 -6.76 5.49 -9.13
CA GLY A 65 -8.15 5.70 -9.56
C GLY A 65 -8.54 7.17 -9.64
N TYR A 66 -8.04 8.01 -8.74
CA TYR A 66 -8.21 9.46 -8.80
C TYR A 66 -7.60 10.05 -10.07
N ALA A 67 -6.34 9.70 -10.36
CA ALA A 67 -5.63 10.18 -11.55
C ALA A 67 -6.34 9.77 -12.84
N GLU A 68 -6.83 8.53 -12.93
CA GLU A 68 -7.60 8.02 -14.06
C GLU A 68 -8.89 8.84 -14.27
N ARG A 69 -9.76 8.92 -13.25
CA ARG A 69 -11.05 9.63 -13.36
C ARG A 69 -10.90 11.10 -13.74
N ILE A 70 -9.97 11.81 -13.08
CA ILE A 70 -9.76 13.24 -13.35
C ILE A 70 -9.11 13.45 -14.73
N SER A 71 -8.33 12.49 -15.23
CA SER A 71 -7.81 12.52 -16.59
C SER A 71 -8.91 12.36 -17.64
N GLU A 72 -9.84 11.42 -17.43
CA GLU A 72 -11.01 11.22 -18.31
C GLU A 72 -11.90 12.46 -18.39
N GLU A 73 -12.00 13.22 -17.30
CA GLU A 73 -12.71 14.50 -17.26
C GLU A 73 -11.95 15.66 -17.93
N GLY A 74 -10.71 15.45 -18.40
CA GLY A 74 -9.87 16.52 -18.96
C GLY A 74 -9.40 17.54 -17.92
N ARG A 75 -9.41 17.17 -16.63
CA ARG A 75 -9.12 18.04 -15.49
C ARG A 75 -7.81 17.72 -14.79
N PHE A 76 -7.02 16.79 -15.31
CA PHE A 76 -5.75 16.37 -14.72
C PHE A 76 -4.60 17.32 -15.10
N GLY A 77 -4.68 18.53 -14.56
CA GLY A 77 -3.73 19.60 -14.79
C GLY A 77 -2.42 19.41 -14.02
N GLU A 78 -1.58 20.45 -14.07
CA GLU A 78 -0.25 20.44 -13.45
C GLU A 78 -0.32 20.18 -11.94
N THR A 79 -1.25 20.82 -11.23
CA THR A 79 -1.41 20.66 -9.78
C THR A 79 -1.75 19.22 -9.41
N GLU A 80 -2.74 18.61 -10.08
CA GLU A 80 -3.17 17.25 -9.82
C GLU A 80 -2.06 16.23 -10.13
N GLN A 81 -1.30 16.47 -11.21
CA GLN A 81 -0.13 15.66 -11.55
C GLN A 81 0.95 15.76 -10.48
N LEU A 82 1.29 16.97 -10.00
CA LEU A 82 2.31 17.16 -8.98
C LEU A 82 1.91 16.53 -7.64
N LEU A 83 0.67 16.73 -7.19
CA LEU A 83 0.15 16.12 -5.97
C LEU A 83 0.19 14.59 -6.04
N THR A 84 -0.25 14.01 -7.16
CA THR A 84 -0.22 12.57 -7.38
C THR A 84 1.22 12.03 -7.36
N ARG A 85 2.17 12.74 -7.99
CA ARG A 85 3.59 12.34 -7.98
C ARG A 85 4.20 12.38 -6.59
N ILE A 86 3.93 13.43 -5.81
CA ILE A 86 4.45 13.57 -4.45
C ILE A 86 3.87 12.46 -3.57
N GLY A 87 2.55 12.26 -3.59
CA GLY A 87 1.89 11.22 -2.79
C GLY A 87 2.37 9.81 -3.11
N LEU A 88 2.41 9.43 -4.41
CA LEU A 88 2.93 8.14 -4.84
C LEU A 88 4.40 7.97 -4.48
N GLY A 89 5.24 8.96 -4.77
CA GLY A 89 6.67 8.90 -4.52
C GLY A 89 7.00 8.70 -3.03
N GLU A 90 6.32 9.44 -2.16
CA GLU A 90 6.51 9.35 -0.72
C GLU A 90 6.05 7.98 -0.20
N TYR A 91 4.85 7.53 -0.57
CA TYR A 91 4.29 6.30 -0.03
C TYR A 91 5.07 5.07 -0.49
N LEU A 92 5.48 5.03 -1.77
CA LEU A 92 6.33 3.97 -2.28
C LEU A 92 7.70 3.96 -1.58
N THR A 93 8.32 5.13 -1.37
CA THR A 93 9.61 5.22 -0.69
C THR A 93 9.51 4.73 0.75
N GLN A 94 8.46 5.11 1.48
CA GLN A 94 8.24 4.65 2.85
C GLN A 94 7.94 3.15 2.93
N MET A 95 7.21 2.59 1.98
CA MET A 95 7.03 1.13 1.89
C MET A 95 8.36 0.37 1.75
N PHE A 96 9.34 0.94 1.06
CA PHE A 96 10.67 0.32 0.90
C PHE A 96 11.64 0.60 2.07
N THR A 97 11.45 1.68 2.81
CA THR A 97 12.44 2.14 3.80
C THR A 97 11.94 1.99 5.23
N ALA A 98 10.82 2.63 5.57
CA ALA A 98 10.06 2.42 6.80
C ALA A 98 8.75 3.21 6.73
N ILE A 99 7.64 2.60 7.15
CA ILE A 99 6.40 3.32 7.43
C ILE A 99 6.47 3.78 8.90
N PRO A 100 6.34 5.08 9.19
CA PRO A 100 6.32 5.57 10.56
C PRO A 100 5.04 5.10 11.26
N MET A 101 5.21 4.27 12.29
CA MET A 101 4.13 3.74 13.13
C MET A 101 4.38 4.21 14.56
N ASN A 102 3.34 4.70 15.23
CA ASN A 102 3.41 5.20 16.61
C ASN A 102 2.98 4.14 17.62
#